data_AF-A0A0G0MS78-F1
#
_entry.id   AF-A0A0G0MS78-F1
#
_cell.length_a   1.000
_cell.length_b   1.000
_cell.length_c   1.000
_cell.angle_alpha   90.00
_cell.angle_beta   90.00
_cell.angle_gamma   90.00
#
_symmetry.space_group_name_H-M   'P 1'
#
loop_
_entity.id
_entity.type
_entity.pdbx_description
1 polymer ?
#
loop_
_entity_poly.entity_id
_entity_poly.type
_entity_poly.pdbx_seq_one_letter_code
_entity_poly.pdbx_strand_id
1 'polypeptide(L)'
;VRKKEYRKTCVRRGATIGANATIICGHTIGRYAFIGAGAVVVKDVPDYAIIVGVPGKILGYMCECGIRLIFEGLNALKAYVNHSGSVKLIKISK
;
A
#
# COMPACT_ATOMS: atom_id res chain seq x y z
N VAL A 1 7.97 7.50 -34.05
CA VAL A 1 7.76 6.74 -32.78
C VAL A 1 6.56 7.30 -32.02
N ARG A 2 5.63 6.44 -31.59
CA ARG A 2 4.32 6.76 -30.96
C ARG A 2 4.43 7.27 -29.50
N LYS A 3 5.34 8.22 -29.25
CA LYS A 3 5.62 8.74 -27.89
C LYS A 3 4.40 9.36 -27.17
N LYS A 4 3.37 9.76 -27.92
CA LYS A 4 2.12 10.33 -27.37
C LYS A 4 1.22 9.30 -26.69
N GLU A 5 1.44 8.01 -26.90
CA GLU A 5 0.61 6.92 -26.33
C GLU A 5 1.07 6.49 -24.93
N TYR A 6 2.25 6.96 -24.47
CA TYR A 6 2.75 6.62 -23.14
C TYR A 6 1.95 7.31 -22.06
N ARG A 7 1.27 6.50 -21.24
CA ARG A 7 0.57 6.97 -20.05
C ARG A 7 1.55 7.07 -18.89
N LYS A 8 1.55 8.21 -18.22
CA LYS A 8 2.41 8.45 -17.05
C LYS A 8 1.95 7.58 -15.87
N THR A 9 2.90 6.91 -15.23
CA THR A 9 2.69 6.23 -13.95
C THR A 9 3.37 7.05 -12.87
N CYS A 10 2.60 7.65 -11.97
CA CYS A 10 3.14 8.53 -10.93
C CYS A 10 3.33 7.74 -9.64
N VAL A 11 4.57 7.60 -9.17
CA VAL A 11 4.87 6.96 -7.87
C VAL A 11 5.18 8.06 -6.86
N ARG A 12 4.30 8.22 -5.86
CA ARG A 12 4.47 9.26 -4.84
C ARG A 12 5.47 8.84 -3.76
N ARG A 13 5.89 9.81 -2.95
CA ARG A 13 6.91 9.64 -1.89
C ARG A 13 6.59 8.46 -0.96
N GLY A 14 7.60 7.65 -0.68
CA GLY A 14 7.54 6.58 0.31
C GLY A 14 6.75 5.35 -0.12
N ALA A 15 6.20 5.32 -1.34
CA ALA A 15 5.55 4.13 -1.86
C ALA A 15 6.55 2.97 -1.97
N THR A 16 6.13 1.78 -1.55
CA THR A 16 6.90 0.55 -1.65
C THR A 16 6.32 -0.32 -2.75
N ILE A 17 7.17 -0.77 -3.67
CA ILE A 17 6.79 -1.69 -4.74
C ILE A 17 7.47 -3.03 -4.45
N GLY A 18 6.65 -4.03 -4.11
CA GLY A 18 7.10 -5.37 -3.79
C GLY A 18 7.71 -6.08 -5.00
N ALA A 19 8.51 -7.11 -4.71
CA ALA A 19 9.18 -7.90 -5.75
C ALA A 19 8.17 -8.44 -6.78
N ASN A 20 8.51 -8.30 -8.06
CA ASN A 20 7.69 -8.76 -9.18
C ASN A 20 6.26 -8.18 -9.22
N ALA A 21 6.02 -7.03 -8.59
CA ALA A 21 4.76 -6.31 -8.77
C ALA A 21 4.69 -5.67 -10.16
N THR A 22 3.51 -5.69 -10.77
CA THR A 22 3.25 -5.08 -12.08
C THR A 22 2.27 -3.93 -11.93
N ILE A 23 2.56 -2.77 -12.53
CA ILE A 23 1.67 -1.60 -12.51
C ILE A 23 1.25 -1.27 -13.94
N ILE A 24 -0.05 -1.28 -14.21
CA ILE A 24 -0.57 -0.84 -15.51
C ILE A 24 -0.33 0.66 -15.68
N CYS A 25 0.11 1.07 -16.87
CA CYS A 25 0.46 2.45 -17.19
C CYS A 25 -0.75 3.39 -17.05
N GLY A 26 -0.53 4.58 -16.52
CA GLY A 26 -1.58 5.60 -16.37
C GLY A 26 -2.19 5.69 -14.98
N HIS A 27 -1.64 4.95 -14.01
CA HIS A 27 -2.10 4.97 -12.63
C HIS A 27 -1.14 5.70 -11.69
N THR A 28 -1.71 6.27 -10.63
CA THR A 28 -0.95 6.90 -9.55
C THR A 28 -0.86 5.96 -8.35
N ILE A 29 0.35 5.82 -7.80
CA ILE A 29 0.62 5.13 -6.55
C ILE A 29 0.75 6.17 -5.44
N GLY A 30 -0.15 6.11 -4.46
CA GLY A 30 -0.23 7.01 -3.31
C GLY A 30 1.03 7.05 -2.45
N ARG A 31 1.14 8.07 -1.61
CA ARG A 31 2.24 8.22 -0.64
C ARG A 31 2.20 7.07 0.36
N TYR A 32 3.36 6.48 0.63
CA TYR A 32 3.50 5.35 1.55
C TYR A 32 2.57 4.15 1.26
N ALA A 33 2.04 4.05 0.04
CA ALA A 33 1.31 2.87 -0.40
C ALA A 33 2.25 1.67 -0.47
N PHE A 34 1.74 0.48 -0.16
CA PHE A 34 2.51 -0.76 -0.18
C PHE A 34 1.93 -1.72 -1.22
N ILE A 35 2.65 -1.90 -2.32
CA ILE A 35 2.29 -2.90 -3.34
C ILE A 35 2.96 -4.21 -2.95
N GLY A 36 2.16 -5.22 -2.62
CA GLY A 36 2.64 -6.55 -2.28
C GLY A 36 3.39 -7.22 -3.42
N ALA A 37 4.25 -8.17 -3.08
CA ALA A 37 4.98 -8.96 -4.08
C ALA A 37 4.00 -9.67 -5.03
N GLY A 38 4.31 -9.66 -6.33
CA GLY A 38 3.47 -10.28 -7.36
C GLY A 38 2.11 -9.61 -7.60
N ALA A 39 1.81 -8.46 -6.99
CA ALA A 39 0.53 -7.79 -7.18
C ALA A 39 0.44 -7.08 -8.54
N VAL A 40 -0.75 -7.05 -9.15
CA VAL A 40 -1.01 -6.36 -10.42
C VAL A 40 -1.93 -5.17 -10.20
N VAL A 41 -1.39 -3.95 -10.26
CA VAL A 41 -2.13 -2.71 -10.04
C VAL A 41 -2.86 -2.29 -11.32
N VAL A 42 -4.19 -2.25 -11.24
CA VAL A 42 -5.10 -1.95 -12.36
C VAL A 42 -5.90 -0.65 -12.18
N LYS A 43 -5.69 0.06 -11.07
CA LYS A 43 -6.35 1.33 -10.69
C LYS A 43 -5.41 2.17 -9.84
N ASP A 44 -5.75 3.44 -9.66
CA ASP A 44 -5.03 4.31 -8.73
C ASP A 44 -5.04 3.75 -7.31
N VAL A 45 -3.92 3.88 -6.61
CA VAL A 45 -3.70 3.37 -5.26
C VAL A 45 -3.75 4.54 -4.28
N PRO A 46 -4.65 4.53 -3.28
CA PRO A 46 -4.71 5.56 -2.26
C PRO A 46 -3.42 5.65 -1.43
N ASP A 47 -3.19 6.81 -0.81
CA ASP A 47 -2.11 6.97 0.17
C ASP A 47 -2.27 5.91 1.28
N TYR A 48 -1.15 5.34 1.76
CA TYR A 48 -1.07 4.29 2.79
C TYR A 48 -1.73 2.94 2.47
N ALA A 49 -2.34 2.76 1.28
CA ALA A 49 -3.05 1.52 0.98
C ALA A 49 -2.09 0.35 0.73
N ILE A 50 -2.48 -0.84 1.19
CA ILE A 50 -1.81 -2.10 0.94
C ILE A 50 -2.54 -2.80 -0.22
N ILE A 51 -1.85 -3.04 -1.33
CA ILE A 51 -2.40 -3.74 -2.51
C ILE A 51 -1.79 -5.14 -2.61
N VAL A 52 -2.63 -6.17 -2.80
CA VAL A 52 -2.17 -7.56 -2.99
C VAL A 52 -2.99 -8.27 -4.09
N GLY A 53 -2.38 -9.29 -4.69
CA GLY A 53 -3.04 -10.22 -5.61
C GLY A 53 -3.16 -9.74 -7.07
N VAL A 54 -3.83 -10.55 -7.87
CA VAL A 54 -4.07 -10.33 -9.31
C VAL A 54 -5.55 -10.61 -9.62
N PRO A 55 -6.37 -9.59 -9.97
CA PRO A 55 -6.03 -8.16 -9.96
C PRO A 55 -5.80 -7.64 -8.53
N GLY A 56 -4.95 -6.63 -8.40
CA GLY A 56 -4.59 -6.01 -7.14
C GLY A 56 -5.79 -5.39 -6.43
N LYS A 57 -6.02 -5.78 -5.19
CA LYS A 57 -7.09 -5.25 -4.33
C LYS A 57 -6.52 -4.66 -3.06
N ILE A 58 -7.23 -3.67 -2.50
CA ILE A 58 -6.89 -3.09 -1.20
C ILE A 58 -7.15 -4.12 -0.10
N LEU A 59 -6.10 -4.52 0.61
CA LEU A 59 -6.17 -5.38 1.79
C LEU A 59 -6.37 -4.58 3.08
N GLY A 60 -5.95 -3.32 3.10
CA GLY A 60 -6.00 -2.44 4.26
C GLY A 60 -5.04 -1.27 4.09
N TYR A 61 -4.61 -0.70 5.21
CA TYR A 61 -3.70 0.45 5.24
C TYR A 61 -2.47 0.15 6.10
N MET A 62 -1.37 0.86 5.81
CA MET A 62 -0.08 0.73 6.47
C MET A 62 0.35 2.07 7.04
N CYS A 63 1.03 2.07 8.18
CA CYS A 63 1.71 3.27 8.68
C CYS A 63 2.99 3.53 7.87
N GLU A 64 3.47 4.79 7.88
CA GLU A 64 4.79 5.17 7.37
C GLU A 64 5.94 4.29 7.88
N CYS A 65 5.82 3.73 9.09
CA CYS A 65 6.82 2.83 9.67
C CYS A 65 6.77 1.39 9.14
N GLY A 66 5.92 1.09 8.15
CA GLY A 66 5.80 -0.23 7.56
C GLY A 66 5.03 -1.24 8.41
N ILE A 67 4.10 -0.78 9.26
CA ILE A 67 3.26 -1.64 10.10
C ILE A 67 1.80 -1.53 9.65
N ARG A 68 1.12 -2.68 9.51
CA ARG A 68 -0.30 -2.72 9.11
C ARG A 68 -1.18 -2.07 10.19
N LEU A 69 -2.13 -1.25 9.73
CA LEU A 69 -3.16 -0.65 10.55
C LEU A 69 -4.36 -1.59 10.66
N ILE A 70 -4.88 -1.73 11.87
CA ILE A 70 -6.13 -2.43 12.18
C ILE A 70 -7.11 -1.37 12.66
N PHE A 71 -8.36 -1.43 12.20
CA PHE A 71 -9.36 -0.43 12.53
C PHE A 71 -10.41 -1.02 13.45
N GLU A 72 -10.71 -0.30 14.53
CA GLU A 72 -11.89 -0.53 15.39
C GLU A 72 -12.83 0.67 15.24
N GLY A 73 -13.87 0.53 14.41
CA GLY A 73 -14.72 1.64 14.00
C GLY A 73 -13.94 2.68 13.20
N LEU A 74 -13.96 3.94 13.64
CA LEU A 74 -13.21 5.04 13.02
C LEU A 74 -11.78 5.20 13.59
N ASN A 75 -11.39 4.38 14.57
CA ASN A 75 -10.08 4.47 15.21
C ASN A 75 -9.07 3.53 14.54
N ALA A 76 -7.91 4.07 14.16
CA ALA A 76 -6.79 3.28 13.69
C ALA A 76 -5.93 2.80 14.87
N LEU A 77 -5.61 1.52 14.88
CA LEU A 77 -4.69 0.86 15.80
C LEU A 77 -3.48 0.39 14.99
N LYS A 78 -2.26 0.64 15.50
CA LYS A 78 -1.05 -0.03 14.96
C LYS A 78 -0.93 -1.40 15.58
N ALA A 79 -0.77 -2.43 14.75
CA ALA A 79 -0.50 -3.78 15.20
C ALA A 79 1.01 -4.03 15.28
N TYR A 80 1.58 -3.98 16.47
CA TYR A 80 2.99 -4.30 16.71
C TYR A 80 3.13 -5.77 17.12
N VAL A 81 4.00 -6.53 16.46
CA VAL A 81 4.34 -7.88 16.91
C VAL A 81 5.60 -7.77 17.75
N ASN A 82 5.54 -8.16 19.02
CA ASN A 82 6.73 -8.25 19.87
C ASN A 82 7.63 -9.41 19.41
N HIS A 83 8.89 -9.42 19.83
CA HIS A 83 9.83 -10.52 19.55
C HIS A 83 9.31 -11.90 20.01
N SER A 84 8.37 -11.93 20.95
CA SER A 84 7.66 -13.13 21.43
C SER A 84 6.49 -13.59 20.54
N GLY A 85 6.24 -12.94 19.40
CA GLY A 85 5.10 -13.23 18.51
C GLY A 85 3.75 -12.68 18.99
N SER A 86 3.70 -12.03 20.16
CA SER A 86 2.46 -11.45 20.71
C SER A 86 2.12 -10.13 20.00
N VAL A 87 0.91 -10.05 19.41
CA VAL A 87 0.42 -8.82 18.75
C VAL A 87 -0.10 -7.84 19.81
N LYS A 88 0.47 -6.64 19.85
CA LYS A 88 0.04 -5.52 20.70
C LYS A 88 -0.58 -4.44 19.81
N LEU A 89 -1.80 -4.04 20.13
CA LEU A 89 -2.49 -2.94 19.45
C LEU A 89 -2.21 -1.64 20.19
N ILE A 90 -1.68 -0.64 19.48
CA ILE A 90 -1.48 0.71 20.02
C ILE A 90 -2.45 1.64 19.31
N LYS A 91 -3.28 2.33 20.09
CA LYS A 91 -4.24 3.30 19.57
C LYS A 91 -3.49 4.49 18.97
N ILE A 92 -3.78 4.81 17.72
CA ILE A 92 -3.28 6.02 17.09
C ILE A 92 -4.23 7.15 17.49
N SER A 93 -3.93 7.81 18.62
CA SER A 93 -4.47 9.14 18.89
C SER A 93 -3.62 10.15 18.13
N LYS A 94 -4.27 11.14 17.51
CA LYS A 94 -3.60 12.37 17.06
C LYS A 94 -2.85 13.01 18.22
#